data_AF-A0A352C6W1-F1
#
_entry.id   AF-A0A352C6W1-F1
#
_cell.length_a   1.000
_cell.length_b   1.000
_cell.length_c   1.000
_cell.angle_alpha   90.00
_cell.angle_beta   90.00
_cell.angle_gamma   90.00
#
_symmetry.space_group_name_H-M   'P 1'
#
loop_
_entity.id
_entity.type
_entity.pdbx_description
1 polymer ?
#
loop_
_entity_poly.entity_id
_entity_poly.type
_entity_poly.pdbx_seq_one_letter_code
_entity_poly.pdbx_strand_id
1 'polypeptide(L)' 'MLKVLIVVSLMVGLVACQVPYPSNEKDAYLKSKNGPSLVVPPPLQSDEISSFYNLPDAEGNKKVSIKP' A
#
# COMPACT_ATOMS: atom_id res chain seq x y z
N MET A 1 41.52 -6.60 -22.63
CA MET A 1 40.90 -7.16 -21.41
C MET A 1 40.19 -6.09 -20.58
N LEU A 2 40.84 -4.97 -20.23
CA LEU A 2 40.24 -3.88 -19.43
C LEU A 2 38.91 -3.32 -19.98
N LYS A 3 38.81 -3.08 -21.29
CA LYS A 3 37.59 -2.56 -21.94
C LYS A 3 36.39 -3.49 -21.79
N VAL A 4 36.61 -4.80 -21.86
CA VAL A 4 35.55 -5.81 -21.68
C VAL A 4 35.07 -5.82 -20.24
N LEU A 5 35.99 -5.68 -19.29
CA LEU A 5 35.68 -5.65 -17.85
C LEU A 5 34.85 -4.42 -17.47
N ILE A 6 35.12 -3.26 -18.09
CA ILE A 6 34.32 -2.03 -17.91
C ILE A 6 32.91 -2.22 -18.46
N VAL A 7 32.75 -2.78 -19.66
CA VAL A 7 31.43 -3.01 -20.27
C VAL A 7 30.59 -3.99 -19.46
N VAL A 8 31.22 -5.06 -18.96
CA VAL A 8 30.53 -6.05 -18.09
C VAL A 8 30.12 -5.42 -16.76
N SER A 9 31.00 -4.64 -16.14
CA SER A 9 30.69 -3.94 -14.88
C SER A 9 29.53 -2.95 -15.05
N LEU A 10 29.52 -2.19 -16.15
CA LEU A 10 28.46 -1.25 -16.46
C LEU A 10 27.11 -1.97 -16.66
N MET A 11 27.09 -3.05 -17.45
CA MET A 11 25.88 -3.86 -17.66
C MET A 11 25.33 -4.43 -16.35
N VAL A 12 26.18 -4.97 -15.48
CA VAL A 12 25.74 -5.51 -14.18
C VAL A 12 25.20 -4.41 -13.27
N GLY A 13 25.82 -3.22 -13.27
CA GLY A 13 25.34 -2.06 -12.50
C GLY A 13 23.96 -1.56 -12.95
N LEU A 14 23.69 -1.55 -14.26
CA LEU A 14 22.39 -1.12 -14.80
C LEU A 14 21.24 -2.06 -14.42
N VAL A 15 21.50 -3.37 -14.28
CA VAL A 15 20.46 -4.34 -13.84
C VAL A 15 20.24 -4.26 -12.33
N ALA A 16 21.26 -3.93 -11.54
CA ALA A 16 21.17 -3.82 -10.08
C ALA A 16 20.38 -2.59 -9.58
N CYS A 17 20.20 -1.55 -10.41
CA CYS A 17 19.38 -0.38 -10.06
C CYS A 17 17.87 -0.61 -10.19
N GLN A 18 17.42 -1.79 -10.65
CA GLN A 18 16.01 -2.17 -10.66
C GLN A 18 15.54 -2.62 -9.27
N VAL A 19 15.89 -1.85 -8.23
CA VAL A 19 15.40 -2.09 -6.88
C VAL A 19 13.87 -2.06 -6.96
N PRO A 20 13.17 -3.18 -6.67
CA PRO A 20 11.72 -3.12 -6.61
C PRO A 20 11.39 -2.08 -5.56
N TYR A 21 10.68 -1.02 -5.94
CA TYR A 21 10.15 -0.05 -4.99
C TYR A 21 9.51 -0.86 -3.86
N PRO A 22 10.10 -0.88 -2.66
CA PRO A 22 9.55 -1.70 -1.61
C PRO A 22 8.26 -1.01 -1.21
N SER A 23 7.14 -1.53 -1.70
CA SER A 23 5.81 -1.18 -1.23
C SER A 23 5.67 -1.72 0.19
N ASN A 24 6.53 -1.31 1.11
CA ASN A 24 6.50 -1.69 2.53
C ASN A 24 5.10 -1.44 3.12
N GLU A 25 4.37 -0.50 2.52
CA GLU A 25 2.98 -0.16 2.79
C GLU A 25 1.99 -1.23 2.36
N LYS A 26 2.25 -2.01 1.31
CA LYS A 26 1.32 -3.04 0.81
C LYS A 26 1.06 -4.10 1.88
N ASP A 27 2.12 -4.63 2.47
CA ASP A 27 1.99 -5.67 3.49
C ASP A 27 1.42 -5.09 4.80
N ALA A 28 1.74 -3.84 5.13
CA ALA A 28 1.16 -3.14 6.27
C ALA A 28 -0.35 -2.88 6.06
N TYR A 29 -0.75 -2.46 4.86
CA TYR A 29 -2.13 -2.23 4.47
C TYR A 29 -2.93 -3.53 4.47
N LEU A 30 -2.41 -4.61 3.89
CA LEU A 30 -3.08 -5.92 3.85
C LEU A 30 -3.27 -6.55 5.25
N LYS A 31 -2.46 -6.16 6.24
CA LYS A 31 -2.60 -6.60 7.63
C LYS A 31 -3.45 -5.65 8.48
N SER A 32 -3.78 -4.47 7.97
CA SER A 32 -4.60 -3.50 8.68
C SER A 32 -6.05 -3.98 8.83
N LYS A 33 -6.71 -3.51 9.88
CA LYS A 33 -8.13 -3.77 10.15
C LYS A 33 -8.84 -2.45 10.40
N ASN A 34 -10.16 -2.44 10.20
CA ASN A 34 -10.98 -1.29 10.60
C ASN A 34 -10.76 -1.02 12.10
N GLY A 35 -10.67 0.26 12.46
CA GLY A 35 -10.56 0.71 13.83
C GLY A 35 -11.84 0.46 14.64
N PRO A 36 -11.85 0.83 15.94
CA PRO A 36 -13.06 0.76 16.74
C PRO A 36 -14.17 1.63 16.16
N SER A 37 -15.43 1.27 16.44
CA SER A 37 -16.58 2.08 16.07
C SER A 37 -16.48 3.48 16.70
N LEU A 38 -16.90 4.48 15.93
CA LEU A 38 -16.88 5.86 16.39
C LEU A 38 -17.86 6.04 17.55
N VAL A 39 -17.39 6.67 18.64
CA VAL A 39 -18.23 7.04 19.78
C VAL A 39 -18.53 8.53 19.70
N VAL A 40 -19.80 8.87 19.61
CA VAL A 40 -20.26 10.26 19.54
C VAL A 40 -20.57 10.74 20.95
N PRO A 41 -19.88 11.78 21.46
CA PRO A 41 -20.18 12.34 22.77
C PRO A 41 -21.44 13.21 22.72
N PRO A 42 -22.25 13.25 23.79
CA PRO A 42 -23.35 14.20 23.91
C PRO A 42 -22.85 15.66 23.81
N PRO A 43 -23.61 16.60 23.20
CA PRO A 43 -24.97 16.46 22.65
C PRO A 43 -25.00 16.01 21.18
N LEU A 44 -23.85 15.68 20.58
CA LEU A 44 -23.75 15.32 19.17
C LEU A 44 -24.51 14.02 18.89
N GLN A 45 -25.08 13.91 17.71
CA GLN A 45 -25.86 12.74 17.29
C GLN A 45 -25.10 11.95 16.23
N SER A 46 -25.27 10.63 16.23
CA SER A 46 -24.55 9.75 15.29
C SER A 46 -25.06 9.80 13.85
N ASP A 47 -26.25 10.33 13.63
CA ASP A 47 -26.85 10.55 12.32
C ASP A 47 -26.27 11.78 11.59
N GLU A 48 -25.59 12.68 12.30
CA GLU A 48 -24.88 13.83 11.73
C GLU A 48 -23.48 13.46 11.18
N ILE A 49 -23.02 12.22 11.40
CA ILE A 49 -21.73 11.77 10.91
C ILE A 49 -21.80 11.53 9.40
N SER A 50 -20.85 12.09 8.67
CA SER A 50 -20.67 11.81 7.25
C SER A 50 -20.52 10.31 6.98
N SER A 51 -21.21 9.82 5.94
CA SER A 51 -21.09 8.44 5.47
C SER A 51 -19.66 8.07 5.06
N PHE A 52 -18.76 9.05 4.91
CA PHE A 52 -17.33 8.84 4.73
C PHE A 52 -16.71 7.91 5.78
N TYR A 53 -17.23 7.93 7.02
CA TYR A 53 -16.73 7.08 8.10
C TYR A 53 -17.38 5.70 8.16
N ASN A 54 -18.35 5.42 7.29
CA ASN A 54 -18.95 4.09 7.16
C ASN A 54 -18.01 3.21 6.35
N LEU A 55 -17.01 2.64 7.04
CA LEU A 55 -16.09 1.70 6.43
C LEU A 55 -16.84 0.41 6.06
N PRO A 56 -16.66 -0.12 4.85
CA PRO A 56 -17.22 -1.42 4.50
C PRO A 56 -16.55 -2.51 5.34
N ASP A 57 -17.21 -3.66 5.44
CA ASP A 57 -16.61 -4.82 6.07
C ASP A 57 -15.25 -5.14 5.42
N ALA A 58 -14.26 -5.28 6.30
CA ALA A 58 -12.90 -5.68 5.95
C ALA A 58 -12.82 -7.19 5.67
N GLU A 59 -13.86 -7.95 6.01
CA GLU A 59 -13.94 -9.39 5.74
C GLU A 59 -14.18 -9.64 4.25
N GLY A 60 -13.25 -10.35 3.61
CA GLY A 60 -13.37 -10.76 2.22
C GLY A 60 -12.09 -10.57 1.43
N ASN A 61 -11.79 -11.54 0.57
CA ASN A 61 -10.63 -11.52 -0.31
C ASN A 61 -10.88 -10.57 -1.49
N LYS A 62 -10.76 -9.24 -1.27
CA LYS A 62 -10.99 -8.21 -2.29
C LYS A 62 -9.83 -8.21 -3.30
N LYS A 63 -9.94 -9.03 -4.34
CA LYS A 63 -9.00 -9.04 -5.47
C LYS A 63 -9.33 -7.87 -6.40
N VAL A 64 -8.47 -6.86 -6.44
CA VAL A 64 -8.63 -5.67 -7.29
C VAL A 64 -7.56 -5.70 -8.39
N SER A 65 -7.96 -5.49 -9.64
CA SER A 65 -7.01 -5.32 -10.74
C SER A 65 -6.58 -3.85 -10.80
N ILE A 66 -5.26 -3.61 -10.82
CA ILE A 66 -4.67 -2.28 -10.94
C ILE A 66 -4.13 -1.98 -12.35
N LYS A 67 -4.48 -2.82 -13.33
CA LYS A 67 -4.15 -2.52 -14.73
C LYS A 67 -5.02 -1.35 -15.21
N PRO A 68 -4.42 -0.32 -15.83
CA PRO A 68 -5.17 0.76 -16.46
C PRO A 68 -6.02 0.24 -17.64
#